data_AF-A0A066UDH3-F1
#
_entry.id   AF-A0A066UDH3-F1
#
_cell.length_a   1.000
_cell.length_b   1.000
_cell.length_c   1.000
_cell.angle_alpha   90.00
_cell.angle_beta   90.00
_cell.angle_gamma   90.00
#
_symmetry.space_group_name_H-M   'P 1'
#
loop_
_entity.id
_entity.type
_entity.pdbx_description
1 polymer ?
#
loop_
_entity_poly.entity_id
_entity_poly.type
_entity_poly.pdbx_seq_one_letter_code
_entity_poly.pdbx_strand_id
1 'polypeptide(L)'
;MSDFLSGWDDWSAAFADWSDVSISELHGIMTGVMTACHATDEEGWTRLLEELSFALPNQKALELLTEYGEDVSFALKDKDDAYAYEPLVPDDEHDLYERVLALKDWAGGYITGIGVTGVSLTAEEREVIKDLSQIAAIRLDDEEEIEVGEEMWLHLFEFARMVPVSLSTKKRIDVMSLPIIKGLDVNAKTAQEVAAQKDGALFIDAMAKKQ
;
A
#
# COMPACT_ATOMS: atom_id res chain seq x y z
N MET A 1 4.74 -27.32 -2.17
CA MET A 1 4.00 -26.96 -0.96
C MET A 1 5.04 -27.00 0.16
N SER A 2 5.63 -25.92 0.65
CA SER A 2 5.52 -24.49 0.32
C SER A 2 6.55 -23.74 1.19
N ASP A 3 7.84 -24.05 1.04
CA ASP A 3 8.93 -23.52 1.88
C ASP A 3 9.42 -22.12 1.43
N PHE A 4 8.59 -21.32 0.77
CA PHE A 4 8.97 -20.01 0.18
C PHE A 4 7.90 -18.91 0.42
N LEU A 5 6.97 -19.13 1.35
CA LEU A 5 5.59 -18.59 1.29
C LEU A 5 5.39 -17.10 1.63
N SER A 6 6.42 -16.28 1.85
CA SER A 6 6.19 -14.83 1.94
C SER A 6 7.38 -13.95 1.57
N GLY A 7 8.59 -14.50 1.43
CA GLY A 7 9.81 -13.70 1.35
C GLY A 7 10.26 -13.12 2.70
N TRP A 8 9.63 -13.55 3.81
CA TRP A 8 9.92 -13.05 5.17
C TRP A 8 11.40 -13.14 5.54
N ASP A 9 12.04 -14.28 5.32
CA ASP A 9 13.45 -14.49 5.65
C ASP A 9 14.38 -13.65 4.77
N ASP A 10 14.06 -13.51 3.48
CA ASP A 10 14.84 -12.70 2.55
C ASP A 10 14.81 -11.22 2.95
N TRP A 11 13.61 -10.70 3.25
CA TRP A 11 13.42 -9.33 3.74
C TRP A 11 14.07 -9.12 5.10
N SER A 12 13.83 -10.03 6.06
CA SER A 12 14.43 -9.96 7.40
C SER A 12 15.96 -9.93 7.33
N ALA A 13 16.56 -10.74 6.48
CA ALA A 13 18.01 -10.79 6.31
C ALA A 13 18.56 -9.55 5.57
N ALA A 14 17.87 -9.05 4.55
CA ALA A 14 18.32 -7.89 3.79
C ALA A 14 18.21 -6.57 4.59
N PHE A 15 17.13 -6.42 5.35
CA PHE A 15 16.81 -5.24 6.16
C PHE A 15 17.27 -5.34 7.62
N ALA A 16 18.16 -6.28 7.97
CA ALA A 16 18.62 -6.49 9.35
C ALA A 16 19.23 -5.23 10.03
N ASP A 17 19.82 -4.32 9.25
CA ASP A 17 20.41 -3.06 9.74
C ASP A 17 19.45 -1.85 9.59
N TRP A 18 18.23 -2.06 9.12
CA TRP A 18 17.20 -1.03 8.95
C TRP A 18 16.30 -0.95 10.19
N SER A 19 15.85 0.25 10.56
CA SER A 19 15.04 0.41 11.78
C SER A 19 13.97 1.52 11.75
N ASP A 20 13.80 2.22 10.64
CA ASP A 20 12.83 3.33 10.58
C ASP A 20 11.38 2.86 10.66
N VAL A 21 11.10 1.72 10.02
CA VAL A 21 9.80 1.01 10.02
C VAL A 21 10.03 -0.49 9.93
N SER A 22 9.04 -1.31 10.29
CA SER A 22 9.13 -2.76 10.13
C SER A 22 9.15 -3.17 8.65
N ILE A 23 9.68 -4.36 8.35
CA ILE A 23 9.70 -4.87 6.97
C ILE A 23 8.28 -5.03 6.40
N SER A 24 7.31 -5.41 7.23
CA SER A 24 5.90 -5.48 6.85
C SER A 24 5.31 -4.12 6.51
N GLU A 25 5.60 -3.10 7.32
CA GLU A 25 5.17 -1.72 7.02
C GLU A 25 5.79 -1.21 5.72
N LEU A 26 7.10 -1.40 5.52
CA LEU A 26 7.77 -1.01 4.27
C LEU A 26 7.20 -1.75 3.05
N HIS A 27 6.94 -3.05 3.17
CA HIS A 27 6.30 -3.83 2.13
C HIS A 27 4.86 -3.35 1.84
N GLY A 28 4.14 -2.94 2.88
CA GLY A 28 2.84 -2.27 2.76
C GLY A 28 2.95 -0.99 1.93
N ILE A 29 3.89 -0.10 2.28
CA ILE A 29 4.15 1.15 1.55
C ILE A 29 4.44 0.85 0.08
N MET A 30 5.37 -0.07 -0.18
CA MET A 30 5.71 -0.50 -1.54
C MET A 30 4.49 -1.01 -2.31
N THR A 31 3.68 -1.88 -1.69
CA THR A 31 2.46 -2.43 -2.32
C THR A 31 1.46 -1.33 -2.65
N GLY A 32 1.23 -0.38 -1.73
CA GLY A 32 0.31 0.73 -1.94
C GLY A 32 0.77 1.64 -3.08
N VAL A 33 2.08 1.90 -3.17
CA VAL A 33 2.67 2.65 -4.29
C VAL A 33 2.49 1.89 -5.60
N MET A 34 2.79 0.60 -5.64
CA MET A 34 2.67 -0.25 -6.84
C MET A 34 1.22 -0.45 -7.30
N THR A 35 0.23 -0.31 -6.41
CA THR A 35 -1.19 -0.35 -6.79
C THR A 35 -1.57 0.80 -7.72
N ALA A 36 -0.93 1.97 -7.57
CA ALA A 36 -1.22 3.17 -8.36
C ALA A 36 -0.04 3.65 -9.23
N CYS A 37 1.11 2.99 -9.20
CA CYS A 37 2.28 3.34 -9.98
C CYS A 37 2.78 2.18 -10.87
N HIS A 38 3.52 2.54 -11.92
CA HIS A 38 4.40 1.60 -12.60
C HIS A 38 5.58 1.23 -11.69
N ALA A 39 6.14 0.03 -11.90
CA ALA A 39 7.40 -0.36 -11.25
C ALA A 39 8.47 0.70 -11.50
N THR A 40 9.32 0.94 -10.51
CA THR A 40 10.42 1.90 -10.58
C THR A 40 11.72 1.22 -10.22
N ASP A 41 12.83 1.80 -10.65
CA ASP A 41 14.17 1.37 -10.31
C ASP A 41 14.62 1.86 -8.93
N GLU A 42 15.85 1.50 -8.55
CA GLU A 42 16.49 1.91 -7.30
C GLU A 42 16.55 3.43 -7.13
N GLU A 43 16.69 4.21 -8.21
CA GLU A 43 16.67 5.68 -8.12
C GLU A 43 15.29 6.17 -7.68
N GLY A 44 14.21 5.66 -8.27
CA GLY A 44 12.87 6.03 -7.87
C GLY A 44 12.54 5.61 -6.42
N TRP A 45 12.98 4.43 -5.98
CA TRP A 45 12.84 4.02 -4.57
C TRP A 45 13.64 4.90 -3.63
N THR A 46 14.90 5.21 -3.98
CA THR A 46 15.75 6.12 -3.21
C THR A 46 15.05 7.47 -3.01
N ARG A 47 14.54 8.06 -4.10
CA ARG A 47 13.81 9.33 -4.04
C ARG A 47 12.58 9.25 -3.16
N LEU A 48 11.79 8.19 -3.29
CA LEU A 48 10.59 8.03 -2.51
C LEU A 48 10.88 7.89 -1.01
N LEU A 49 11.89 7.10 -0.64
CA LEU A 49 12.31 6.92 0.75
C LEU A 49 12.86 8.22 1.36
N GLU A 50 13.68 8.98 0.60
CA GLU A 50 14.17 10.30 1.02
C GLU A 50 13.00 11.28 1.30
N GLU A 51 12.01 11.34 0.41
CA GLU A 51 10.84 12.22 0.58
C GLU A 51 9.95 11.79 1.76
N LEU A 52 9.90 10.49 2.05
CA LEU A 52 9.27 9.95 3.26
C LEU A 52 10.11 10.19 4.54
N SER A 53 11.27 10.83 4.42
CA SER A 53 12.21 11.08 5.51
C SER A 53 12.75 9.81 6.18
N PHE A 54 12.81 8.72 5.43
CA PHE A 54 13.49 7.52 5.88
C PHE A 54 14.99 7.57 5.54
N ALA A 55 15.80 6.82 6.28
CA ALA A 55 17.15 6.48 5.92
C ALA A 55 17.17 5.75 4.57
N LEU A 56 18.35 5.48 4.01
CA LEU A 56 18.45 4.60 2.85
C LEU A 56 18.90 3.20 3.32
N PRO A 57 18.22 2.13 2.89
CA PRO A 57 18.66 0.78 3.22
C PRO A 57 19.99 0.51 2.53
N ASN A 58 20.69 -0.53 2.97
CA ASN A 58 21.89 -0.98 2.25
C ASN A 58 21.54 -1.41 0.81
N GLN A 59 22.55 -1.49 -0.05
CA GLN A 59 22.36 -1.81 -1.47
C GLN A 59 21.56 -3.11 -1.70
N LYS A 60 21.82 -4.17 -0.91
CA LYS A 60 21.12 -5.46 -1.04
C LYS A 60 19.62 -5.32 -0.75
N ALA A 61 19.26 -4.56 0.28
CA ALA A 61 17.87 -4.32 0.63
C ALA A 61 17.16 -3.41 -0.38
N LEU A 62 17.86 -2.43 -0.96
CA LEU A 62 17.32 -1.59 -2.02
C LEU A 62 17.05 -2.37 -3.31
N GLU A 63 17.97 -3.28 -3.69
CA GLU A 63 17.79 -4.21 -4.81
C GLU A 63 16.57 -5.12 -4.58
N LEU A 64 16.45 -5.71 -3.38
CA LEU A 64 15.32 -6.57 -3.02
C LEU A 64 13.98 -5.81 -3.05
N LEU A 65 13.94 -4.58 -2.53
CA LEU A 65 12.76 -3.71 -2.60
C LEU A 65 12.35 -3.43 -4.05
N THR A 66 13.35 -3.23 -4.92
CA THR A 66 13.13 -2.95 -6.34
C THR A 66 12.54 -4.17 -7.06
N GLU A 67 13.11 -5.35 -6.84
CA GLU A 67 12.64 -6.63 -7.40
C GLU A 67 11.21 -6.95 -6.95
N TYR A 68 10.94 -6.92 -5.64
CA TYR A 68 9.60 -7.17 -5.11
C TYR A 68 8.59 -6.11 -5.58
N GLY A 69 9.03 -4.85 -5.72
CA GLY A 69 8.22 -3.79 -6.30
C GLY A 69 7.79 -4.11 -7.74
N GLU A 70 8.70 -4.61 -8.56
CA GLU A 70 8.40 -5.04 -9.93
C GLU A 70 7.41 -6.23 -9.94
N ASP A 71 7.65 -7.23 -9.10
CA ASP A 71 6.79 -8.43 -8.99
C ASP A 71 5.38 -8.07 -8.56
N VAL A 72 5.22 -7.29 -7.49
CA VAL A 72 3.89 -6.83 -7.03
C VAL A 72 3.23 -5.96 -8.10
N SER A 73 4.01 -5.09 -8.75
CA SER A 73 3.50 -4.26 -9.84
C SER A 73 2.95 -5.10 -10.99
N PHE A 74 3.62 -6.20 -11.34
CA PHE A 74 3.22 -7.11 -12.39
C PHE A 74 2.02 -7.99 -11.98
N ALA A 75 2.07 -8.61 -10.80
CA ALA A 75 0.99 -9.45 -10.27
C ALA A 75 -0.34 -8.69 -10.21
N LEU A 76 -0.31 -7.42 -9.80
CA LEU A 76 -1.51 -6.58 -9.73
C LEU A 76 -1.97 -6.00 -11.09
N LYS A 77 -1.39 -6.40 -12.24
CA LYS A 77 -1.90 -5.97 -13.56
C LYS A 77 -2.91 -6.94 -14.15
N ASP A 78 -2.73 -8.24 -13.91
CA ASP A 78 -3.66 -9.28 -14.36
C ASP A 78 -4.61 -9.64 -13.21
N LYS A 79 -5.91 -9.77 -13.50
CA LYS A 79 -6.90 -10.07 -12.47
C LYS A 79 -6.73 -11.48 -11.91
N ASP A 80 -6.32 -12.43 -12.74
CA ASP A 80 -6.18 -13.82 -12.31
C ASP A 80 -4.91 -14.00 -11.47
N ASP A 81 -3.82 -13.32 -11.86
CA ASP A 81 -2.55 -13.33 -11.11
C ASP A 81 -2.63 -12.52 -9.81
N ALA A 82 -3.44 -11.46 -9.77
CA ALA A 82 -3.60 -10.63 -8.57
C ALA A 82 -4.13 -11.43 -7.36
N TYR A 83 -4.90 -12.50 -7.57
CA TYR A 83 -5.35 -13.38 -6.48
C TYR A 83 -4.23 -14.20 -5.85
N ALA A 84 -3.02 -14.22 -6.43
CA ALA A 84 -1.84 -14.86 -5.82
C ALA A 84 -1.02 -13.89 -4.95
N TYR A 85 -1.38 -12.60 -4.90
CA TYR A 85 -0.73 -11.64 -4.02
C TYR A 85 -0.94 -12.01 -2.53
N GLU A 86 0.11 -11.81 -1.73
CA GLU A 86 0.11 -11.98 -0.27
C GLU A 86 0.87 -10.82 0.41
N PRO A 87 0.35 -10.27 1.52
CA PRO A 87 1.10 -9.37 2.40
C PRO A 87 2.34 -10.05 2.99
N LEU A 88 3.45 -9.33 3.11
CA LEU A 88 4.64 -9.79 3.81
C LEU A 88 4.38 -9.83 5.32
N VAL A 89 4.10 -11.03 5.82
CA VAL A 89 3.91 -11.35 7.24
C VAL A 89 4.67 -12.63 7.60
N PRO A 90 4.98 -12.86 8.90
CA PRO A 90 5.51 -14.14 9.35
C PRO A 90 4.53 -15.29 9.04
N ASP A 91 5.07 -16.48 8.85
CA ASP A 91 4.30 -17.70 8.57
C ASP A 91 3.67 -18.31 9.84
N ASP A 92 3.03 -19.48 9.67
CA ASP A 92 2.34 -20.19 10.75
C ASP A 92 3.29 -20.83 11.79
N GLU A 93 4.61 -20.82 11.57
CA GLU A 93 5.61 -21.24 12.56
C GLU A 93 5.88 -20.16 13.62
N HIS A 94 5.52 -18.90 13.34
CA HIS A 94 5.65 -17.78 14.27
C HIS A 94 4.47 -17.67 15.23
N ASP A 95 4.63 -16.88 16.30
CA ASP A 95 3.54 -16.66 17.25
C ASP A 95 2.42 -15.82 16.60
N LEU A 96 1.17 -16.10 16.96
CA LEU A 96 0.01 -15.35 16.47
C LEU A 96 0.14 -13.84 16.75
N TYR A 97 0.78 -13.48 17.87
CA TYR A 97 1.11 -12.10 18.20
C TYR A 97 1.95 -11.42 17.11
N GLU A 98 3.02 -12.07 16.70
CA GLU A 98 3.97 -11.53 15.72
C GLU A 98 3.30 -11.38 14.35
N ARG A 99 2.47 -12.36 13.96
CA ARG A 99 1.67 -12.31 12.74
C ARG A 99 0.68 -11.13 12.74
N VAL A 100 -0.07 -10.94 13.82
CA VAL A 100 -1.04 -9.84 13.96
C VAL A 100 -0.34 -8.48 13.95
N LEU A 101 0.80 -8.36 14.65
CA LEU A 101 1.61 -7.15 14.66
C LEU A 101 2.10 -6.81 13.24
N ALA A 102 2.67 -7.78 12.54
CA ALA A 102 3.12 -7.61 11.16
C ALA A 102 2.00 -7.21 10.20
N LEU A 103 0.81 -7.82 10.31
CA LEU A 103 -0.32 -7.48 9.45
C LEU A 103 -0.86 -6.07 9.73
N LYS A 104 -0.91 -5.66 10.99
CA LYS A 104 -1.25 -4.29 11.40
C LYS A 104 -0.27 -3.29 10.78
N ASP A 105 1.02 -3.55 10.90
CA ASP A 105 2.08 -2.72 10.34
C ASP A 105 1.97 -2.64 8.81
N TRP A 106 1.79 -3.78 8.14
CA TRP A 106 1.55 -3.83 6.69
C TRP A 106 0.33 -3.01 6.29
N ALA A 107 -0.78 -3.10 7.03
CA ALA A 107 -1.98 -2.33 6.76
C ALA A 107 -1.74 -0.81 6.86
N GLY A 108 -1.01 -0.38 7.90
CA GLY A 108 -0.60 1.02 8.07
C GLY A 108 0.31 1.49 6.93
N GLY A 109 1.27 0.67 6.55
CA GLY A 109 2.16 0.92 5.42
C GLY A 109 1.41 1.05 4.10
N TYR A 110 0.49 0.13 3.80
CA TYR A 110 -0.32 0.17 2.58
C TYR A 110 -1.16 1.44 2.47
N ILE A 111 -1.82 1.84 3.57
CA ILE A 111 -2.60 3.08 3.63
C ILE A 111 -1.68 4.29 3.35
N THR A 112 -0.48 4.30 3.93
CA THR A 112 0.54 5.34 3.67
C THR A 112 0.94 5.36 2.20
N GLY A 113 1.28 4.21 1.61
CA GLY A 113 1.65 4.09 0.20
C GLY A 113 0.56 4.59 -0.75
N ILE A 114 -0.71 4.21 -0.52
CA ILE A 114 -1.85 4.73 -1.27
C ILE A 114 -1.97 6.25 -1.11
N GLY A 115 -1.83 6.77 0.11
CA GLY A 115 -1.88 8.21 0.39
C GLY A 115 -0.81 8.99 -0.39
N VAL A 116 0.42 8.47 -0.42
CA VAL A 116 1.56 9.05 -1.14
C VAL A 116 1.31 9.12 -2.65
N THR A 117 0.58 8.15 -3.21
CA THR A 117 0.27 8.16 -4.65
C THR A 117 -0.70 9.27 -5.06
N GLY A 118 -1.48 9.80 -4.12
CA GLY A 118 -2.53 10.77 -4.40
C GLY A 118 -3.65 10.24 -5.30
N VAL A 119 -3.76 8.91 -5.46
CA VAL A 119 -4.77 8.29 -6.33
C VAL A 119 -6.18 8.62 -5.86
N SER A 120 -7.05 8.95 -6.80
CA SER A 120 -8.47 9.20 -6.48
C SER A 120 -9.20 7.91 -6.18
N LEU A 121 -9.80 7.85 -4.99
CA LEU A 121 -10.65 6.74 -4.54
C LEU A 121 -12.14 7.02 -4.79
N THR A 122 -12.92 6.00 -5.10
CA THR A 122 -14.38 6.01 -5.10
C THR A 122 -14.91 5.98 -3.65
N ALA A 123 -16.24 6.06 -3.47
CA ALA A 123 -16.82 5.92 -2.14
C ALA A 123 -16.60 4.51 -1.56
N GLU A 124 -16.75 3.49 -2.40
CA GLU A 124 -16.56 2.09 -2.02
C GLU A 124 -15.10 1.81 -1.65
N GLU A 125 -14.14 2.25 -2.45
CA GLU A 125 -12.72 2.08 -2.14
C GLU A 125 -12.30 2.84 -0.88
N ARG A 126 -12.92 3.99 -0.58
CA ARG A 126 -12.68 4.68 0.69
C ARG A 126 -13.17 3.89 1.90
N GLU A 127 -14.31 3.21 1.79
CA GLU A 127 -14.77 2.31 2.87
C GLU A 127 -13.81 1.12 3.03
N VAL A 128 -13.31 0.53 1.93
CA VAL A 128 -12.27 -0.53 2.00
C VAL A 128 -11.02 -0.05 2.74
N ILE A 129 -10.51 1.14 2.41
CA ILE A 129 -9.34 1.72 3.10
C ILE A 129 -9.65 2.04 4.57
N LYS A 130 -10.87 2.49 4.88
CA LYS A 130 -11.30 2.74 6.26
C LYS A 130 -11.42 1.45 7.07
N ASP A 131 -11.89 0.37 6.48
CA ASP A 131 -11.96 -0.94 7.12
C ASP A 131 -10.53 -1.50 7.33
N LEU A 132 -9.63 -1.34 6.36
CA LEU A 132 -8.20 -1.67 6.52
C LEU A 132 -7.56 -0.84 7.65
N SER A 133 -7.98 0.40 7.86
CA SER A 133 -7.48 1.23 8.97
C SER A 133 -7.87 0.67 10.35
N GLN A 134 -8.93 -0.14 10.45
CA GLN A 134 -9.26 -0.84 11.69
C GLN A 134 -8.22 -1.90 12.02
N ILE A 135 -7.66 -2.59 11.01
CA ILE A 135 -6.55 -3.54 11.17
C ILE A 135 -5.29 -2.79 11.61
N ALA A 136 -4.95 -1.69 10.94
CA ALA A 136 -3.80 -0.85 11.31
C ALA A 136 -3.92 -0.26 12.75
N ALA A 137 -5.14 -0.13 13.27
CA ALA A 137 -5.43 0.43 14.59
C ALA A 137 -5.50 -0.63 15.72
N ILE A 138 -5.27 -1.92 15.42
CA ILE A 138 -5.26 -2.98 16.43
C ILE A 138 -4.25 -2.61 17.53
N ARG A 139 -4.72 -2.66 18.78
CA ARG A 139 -3.88 -2.47 19.97
C ARG A 139 -3.46 -3.84 20.45
N LEU A 140 -2.16 -4.00 20.63
CA LEU A 140 -1.56 -5.18 21.21
C LEU A 140 -0.96 -4.70 22.53
N ASP A 141 -1.52 -5.18 23.64
CA ASP A 141 -1.00 -4.91 24.97
C ASP A 141 -0.26 -6.15 25.46
N ASP A 142 1.00 -6.01 25.86
CA ASP A 142 1.91 -7.12 26.19
C ASP A 142 1.46 -7.97 27.40
N GLU A 143 0.43 -7.52 28.13
CA GLU A 143 -0.11 -8.18 29.33
C GLU A 143 -1.48 -8.85 29.09
N GLU A 144 -2.14 -8.62 27.95
CA GLU A 144 -3.48 -9.16 27.65
C GLU A 144 -3.40 -10.25 26.56
N GLU A 145 -4.23 -11.30 26.70
CA GLU A 145 -4.44 -12.25 25.60
C GLU A 145 -4.98 -11.46 24.40
N ILE A 146 -4.37 -11.66 23.23
CA ILE A 146 -4.83 -11.02 21.99
C ILE A 146 -6.30 -11.39 21.78
N GLU A 147 -7.17 -10.39 21.63
CA GLU A 147 -8.58 -10.61 21.30
C GLU A 147 -8.77 -11.27 19.92
N VAL A 148 -7.69 -11.33 19.12
CA VAL A 148 -7.62 -11.99 17.82
C VAL A 148 -7.18 -13.44 18.01
N GLY A 149 -8.12 -14.37 17.93
CA GLY A 149 -7.81 -15.80 17.78
C GLY A 149 -7.49 -16.19 16.33
N GLU A 150 -7.03 -17.42 16.12
CA GLU A 150 -6.63 -17.95 14.79
C GLU A 150 -7.73 -17.84 13.70
N GLU A 151 -8.99 -18.04 14.06
CA GLU A 151 -10.11 -17.87 13.12
C GLU A 151 -10.26 -16.41 12.67
N MET A 152 -10.15 -15.46 13.60
CA MET A 152 -10.21 -14.03 13.29
C MET A 152 -8.99 -13.61 12.48
N TRP A 153 -7.80 -14.11 12.81
CA TRP A 153 -6.57 -13.88 12.05
C TRP A 153 -6.75 -14.19 10.57
N LEU A 154 -7.28 -15.36 10.22
CA LEU A 154 -7.53 -15.74 8.83
C LEU A 154 -8.44 -14.74 8.11
N HIS A 155 -9.47 -14.23 8.79
CA HIS A 155 -10.35 -13.20 8.21
C HIS A 155 -9.65 -11.87 8.00
N LEU A 156 -8.85 -11.42 8.98
CA LEU A 156 -8.09 -10.17 8.86
C LEU A 156 -7.04 -10.26 7.75
N PHE A 157 -6.30 -11.37 7.71
CA PHE A 157 -5.29 -11.63 6.69
C PHE A 157 -5.91 -11.66 5.29
N GLU A 158 -6.99 -12.41 5.09
CA GLU A 158 -7.66 -12.48 3.78
C GLU A 158 -8.25 -11.14 3.36
N PHE A 159 -8.84 -10.38 4.30
CA PHE A 159 -9.32 -9.04 4.02
C PHE A 159 -8.18 -8.14 3.54
N ALA A 160 -7.09 -8.07 4.29
CA ALA A 160 -5.92 -7.27 3.95
C ALA A 160 -5.31 -7.67 2.60
N ARG A 161 -5.18 -8.98 2.34
CA ARG A 161 -4.69 -9.56 1.08
C ARG A 161 -5.53 -9.13 -0.12
N MET A 162 -6.84 -9.01 0.04
CA MET A 162 -7.75 -8.63 -1.03
C MET A 162 -7.82 -7.12 -1.29
N VAL A 163 -7.32 -6.26 -0.39
CA VAL A 163 -7.36 -4.81 -0.59
C VAL A 163 -6.59 -4.38 -1.85
N PRO A 164 -5.30 -4.73 -2.07
CA PRO A 164 -4.57 -4.36 -3.27
C PRO A 164 -5.22 -4.90 -4.55
N VAL A 165 -5.75 -6.13 -4.48
CA VAL A 165 -6.47 -6.77 -5.60
C VAL A 165 -7.70 -5.97 -6.00
N SER A 166 -8.49 -5.51 -5.02
CA SER A 166 -9.69 -4.70 -5.28
C SER A 166 -9.38 -3.33 -5.89
N LEU A 167 -8.22 -2.76 -5.58
CA LEU A 167 -7.75 -1.47 -6.11
C LEU A 167 -6.85 -1.61 -7.36
N SER A 168 -6.54 -2.81 -7.83
CA SER A 168 -5.61 -3.08 -8.94
C SER A 168 -5.99 -2.44 -10.29
N THR A 169 -7.26 -2.06 -10.45
CA THR A 169 -7.80 -1.50 -11.71
C THR A 169 -7.45 -0.02 -11.95
N LYS A 170 -6.70 0.61 -11.03
CA LYS A 170 -6.33 2.02 -11.14
C LYS A 170 -5.45 2.30 -12.35
N LYS A 171 -5.62 3.49 -12.93
CA LYS A 171 -4.68 4.00 -13.92
C LYS A 171 -3.37 4.31 -13.21
N ARG A 172 -2.30 3.62 -13.61
CA ARG A 172 -0.97 3.79 -13.04
C ARG A 172 -0.23 4.99 -13.63
N ILE A 173 0.65 5.56 -12.83
CA ILE A 173 1.55 6.69 -13.17
C ILE A 173 3.01 6.35 -12.82
N ASP A 174 3.96 7.14 -13.30
CA ASP A 174 5.38 6.93 -12.94
C ASP A 174 5.64 7.43 -11.52
N VAL A 175 6.46 6.70 -10.74
CA VAL A 175 6.81 7.10 -9.36
C VAL A 175 7.43 8.49 -9.32
N MET A 176 8.30 8.83 -10.27
CA MET A 176 8.91 10.16 -10.38
C MET A 176 7.91 11.30 -10.69
N SER A 177 6.68 10.97 -11.06
CA SER A 177 5.60 11.94 -11.27
C SER A 177 4.74 12.21 -10.04
N LEU A 178 4.98 11.46 -8.94
CA LEU A 178 4.24 11.61 -7.70
C LEU A 178 4.37 13.02 -7.13
N PRO A 179 3.30 13.59 -6.54
CA PRO A 179 3.35 14.94 -5.98
C PRO A 179 4.40 15.12 -4.89
N ILE A 180 4.70 14.07 -4.12
CA ILE A 180 5.72 14.11 -3.07
C ILE A 180 7.14 14.31 -3.65
N ILE A 181 7.43 13.77 -4.85
CA ILE A 181 8.73 13.88 -5.54
C ILE A 181 8.79 15.11 -6.44
N LYS A 182 7.76 15.33 -7.26
CA LYS A 182 7.74 16.41 -8.27
C LYS A 182 7.38 17.78 -7.67
N GLY A 183 6.79 17.78 -6.47
CA GLY A 183 6.11 18.94 -5.90
C GLY A 183 4.70 19.13 -6.48
N LEU A 184 3.84 19.81 -5.72
CA LEU A 184 2.50 20.16 -6.17
C LEU A 184 2.57 21.28 -7.22
N ASP A 185 1.78 21.13 -8.29
CA ASP A 185 1.56 22.24 -9.23
C ASP A 185 0.97 23.43 -8.44
N VAL A 186 1.45 24.64 -8.70
CA VAL A 186 0.95 25.88 -8.09
C VAL A 186 -0.55 26.10 -8.34
N ASN A 187 -1.14 25.43 -9.33
CA ASN A 187 -2.57 25.45 -9.64
C ASN A 187 -3.28 24.13 -9.29
N ALA A 188 -2.64 23.23 -8.54
CA ALA A 188 -3.25 21.98 -8.11
C ALA A 188 -4.50 22.29 -7.27
N LYS A 189 -5.64 21.75 -7.71
CA LYS A 189 -6.92 21.91 -7.03
C LYS A 189 -7.07 20.85 -5.95
N THR A 190 -7.66 21.25 -4.83
CA THR A 190 -8.10 20.32 -3.79
C THR A 190 -9.19 19.38 -4.31
N ALA A 191 -9.36 18.22 -3.66
CA ALA A 191 -10.42 17.27 -4.02
C ALA A 191 -11.83 17.91 -4.01
N GLN A 192 -12.07 18.86 -3.09
CA GLN A 192 -13.31 19.62 -3.01
C GLN A 192 -13.49 20.56 -4.22
N GLU A 193 -12.43 21.25 -4.65
CA GLU A 193 -12.48 22.13 -5.82
C GLU A 193 -12.70 21.34 -7.12
N VAL A 194 -12.08 20.15 -7.24
CA VAL A 194 -12.29 19.26 -8.40
C VAL A 194 -13.73 18.74 -8.43
N ALA A 195 -14.29 18.35 -7.27
CA ALA A 195 -15.68 17.91 -7.17
C ALA A 195 -16.67 19.04 -7.51
N ALA A 196 -16.47 20.23 -6.94
CA ALA A 196 -17.31 21.40 -7.21
C ALA A 196 -17.27 21.84 -8.68
N GLN A 197 -16.14 21.68 -9.35
CA GLN A 197 -16.02 22.01 -10.78
C GLN A 197 -16.77 21.01 -11.67
N LYS A 198 -16.80 19.72 -11.31
CA LYS A 198 -17.60 18.70 -12.02
C LYS A 198 -19.10 18.98 -11.89
N ASP A 199 -19.55 19.38 -10.70
CA ASP A 199 -20.96 19.75 -10.47
C ASP A 199 -21.32 21.04 -11.21
N GLY A 200 -20.47 22.06 -11.17
CA GLY A 200 -20.69 23.33 -11.89
C GLY A 200 -20.75 23.18 -13.42
N ALA A 201 -19.98 22.26 -14.01
CA ALA A 201 -20.02 21.98 -15.45
C ALA A 201 -21.35 21.36 -15.90
N LEU A 202 -21.99 20.55 -15.06
CA LEU A 202 -23.28 19.91 -15.37
C LEU A 202 -24.46 20.90 -15.40
N PHE A 203 -24.41 21.97 -14.60
CA PHE A 203 -25.46 23.00 -14.58
C PHE A 203 -25.44 23.93 -15.79
N ILE A 204 -24.28 24.13 -16.43
CA ILE A 204 -24.16 25.04 -17.58
C ILE A 204 -24.68 24.40 -18.87
N ASP A 205 -24.50 23.08 -19.06
CA ASP A 205 -24.90 22.39 -20.30
C ASP A 205 -26.42 22.07 -20.36
N ALA A 206 -27.10 21.98 -19.21
CA ALA A 206 -28.54 21.71 -19.16
C ALA A 206 -29.43 22.90 -19.59
N MET A 207 -28.90 24.13 -19.54
CA MET A 207 -29.67 25.35 -19.85
C MET A 207 -29.36 25.94 -21.24
N ALA A 208 -28.36 25.43 -21.96
CA ALA A 208 -27.91 26.01 -23.23
C ALA A 208 -28.64 25.49 -24.50
N LYS A 209 -29.58 24.53 -24.38
CA LYS A 209 -30.28 23.90 -25.53
C LYS A 209 -31.74 24.31 -25.75
N LYS A 210 -32.18 25.46 -25.25
CA LYS A 210 -33.49 26.04 -25.58
C LYS A 210 -33.39 27.49 -26.00
N GLN A 211 -32.97 27.74 -27.24
CA GLN A 211 -33.37 28.92 -28.02
C GLN A 211 -33.60 28.50 -29.46
#